data_AF-A0A1B9MB45-F1
#
_entry.id   AF-A0A1B9MB45-F1
#
_cell.length_a   1.000
_cell.length_b   1.000
_cell.length_c   1.000
_cell.angle_alpha   90.00
_cell.angle_beta   90.00
_cell.angle_gamma   90.00
#
_symmetry.space_group_name_H-M   'P 1'
#
loop_
_entity.id
_entity.type
_entity.pdbx_description
1 polymer ?
#
loop_
_entity_poly.entity_id
_entity_poly.type
_entity_poly.pdbx_seq_one_letter_code
_entity_poly.pdbx_strand_id
1 'polypeptide(L)'
;MLNVNKFIDQISPLINNSNPQYSTLNIALGFDDNYAMPAGVAMLSVIKNTPNYNLHFHLFIDNVSDKNIEKFKKLSCSNVSITLYYLNNNFIINPKTLVLHITNVSTCIRFIMPNLLSSITDKLIYLDSDVICLQSLAQIFEYNIEDYIAGVVSDTKDMQQTISKMYHIDSKKYFNAGVLLINTKKWCDENISEKALELINNGNIYKFADQDVLNILLENK
;
A
#
# COMPACT_ATOMS: atom_id res chain seq x y z
N MET A 1 -14.07 -9.91 13.34
CA MET A 1 -13.30 -10.06 12.09
C MET A 1 -13.82 -9.04 11.09
N LEU A 2 -13.01 -8.03 10.83
CA LEU A 2 -13.29 -6.96 9.86
C LEU A 2 -13.61 -7.54 8.46
N ASN A 3 -14.79 -7.22 7.92
CA ASN A 3 -15.10 -7.51 6.51
C ASN A 3 -14.57 -6.37 5.62
N VAL A 4 -13.35 -6.52 5.12
CA VAL A 4 -12.70 -5.51 4.24
C VAL A 4 -13.34 -5.40 2.85
N ASN A 5 -14.06 -6.42 2.38
CA ASN A 5 -14.75 -6.36 1.08
C ASN A 5 -15.84 -5.28 1.04
N LYS A 6 -16.35 -4.85 2.20
CA LYS A 6 -17.34 -3.77 2.26
C LYS A 6 -16.83 -2.43 1.69
N PHE A 7 -15.51 -2.26 1.57
CA PHE A 7 -14.88 -1.05 1.03
C PHE A 7 -14.66 -1.09 -0.49
N ILE A 8 -14.99 -2.21 -1.15
CA ILE A 8 -14.77 -2.44 -2.58
C ILE A 8 -16.12 -2.61 -3.27
N ASP A 9 -16.44 -1.77 -4.24
CA ASP A 9 -17.66 -1.92 -5.07
C ASP A 9 -17.47 -2.97 -6.15
N GLN A 10 -16.28 -3.02 -6.75
CA GLN A 10 -15.98 -3.90 -7.87
C GLN A 10 -14.50 -4.27 -7.91
N ILE A 11 -14.21 -5.49 -8.36
CA ILE A 11 -12.87 -5.94 -8.73
C ILE A 11 -12.91 -6.30 -10.21
N SER A 12 -11.98 -5.76 -11.00
CA SER A 12 -11.92 -6.01 -12.44
C SER A 12 -10.49 -6.28 -12.91
N PRO A 13 -10.21 -7.42 -13.56
CA PRO A 13 -8.94 -7.58 -14.27
C PRO A 13 -8.89 -6.61 -15.46
N LEU A 14 -7.77 -5.91 -15.63
CA LEU A 14 -7.50 -5.02 -16.76
C LEU A 14 -6.51 -5.63 -17.75
N ILE A 15 -5.46 -6.28 -17.23
CA ILE A 15 -4.45 -7.02 -17.99
C ILE A 15 -4.17 -8.32 -17.24
N ASN A 16 -4.04 -9.43 -17.96
CA ASN A 16 -3.80 -10.74 -17.36
C ASN A 16 -2.72 -11.51 -18.14
N ASN A 17 -1.50 -10.95 -18.17
CA ASN A 17 -0.35 -11.61 -18.77
C ASN A 17 0.59 -12.13 -17.68
N SER A 18 1.06 -13.35 -17.85
CA SER A 18 2.09 -13.95 -16.99
C SER A 18 2.99 -14.88 -17.81
N ASN A 19 4.25 -14.96 -17.41
CA ASN A 19 5.23 -15.90 -17.91
C ASN A 19 5.35 -17.07 -16.92
N PRO A 20 5.04 -18.32 -17.32
CA PRO A 20 5.13 -19.50 -16.44
C PRO A 20 6.51 -19.76 -15.84
N GLN A 21 7.58 -19.20 -16.42
CA GLN A 21 8.95 -19.36 -15.93
C GLN A 21 9.30 -18.40 -14.79
N TYR A 22 8.47 -17.38 -14.54
CA TYR A 22 8.77 -16.32 -13.58
C TYR A 22 7.90 -16.42 -12.32
N SER A 23 8.51 -16.16 -11.17
CA SER A 23 7.78 -15.93 -9.92
C SER A 23 6.99 -14.62 -10.00
N THR A 24 5.92 -14.50 -9.21
CA THR A 24 5.05 -13.30 -9.20
C THR A 24 5.35 -12.38 -8.03
N LEU A 25 5.57 -11.10 -8.33
CA LEU A 25 5.61 -9.99 -7.38
C LEU A 25 4.25 -9.30 -7.40
N ASN A 26 3.58 -9.36 -6.26
CA ASN A 26 2.32 -8.65 -6.04
C ASN A 26 2.63 -7.26 -5.50
N ILE A 27 2.15 -6.23 -6.19
CA ILE A 27 2.46 -4.83 -5.92
C ILE A 27 1.15 -4.06 -5.81
N ALA A 28 0.89 -3.42 -4.67
CA ALA A 28 -0.32 -2.62 -4.46
C ALA A 28 -0.02 -1.12 -4.49
N LEU A 29 -0.90 -0.38 -5.15
CA LEU A 29 -0.90 1.09 -5.18
C LEU A 29 -2.32 1.60 -4.91
N GLY A 30 -2.42 2.73 -4.21
CA GLY A 30 -3.68 3.43 -3.95
C GLY A 30 -3.64 4.85 -4.51
N PHE A 31 -4.67 5.27 -5.25
CA PHE A 31 -4.72 6.63 -5.83
C PHE A 31 -6.12 7.05 -6.31
N ASP A 32 -6.29 8.36 -6.46
CA ASP A 32 -7.42 8.99 -7.15
C ASP A 32 -7.09 9.34 -8.62
N ASP A 33 -8.01 9.96 -9.34
CA ASP A 33 -7.80 10.35 -10.74
C ASP A 33 -6.61 11.31 -10.94
N ASN A 34 -6.32 12.18 -9.95
CA ASN A 34 -5.22 13.14 -10.02
C ASN A 34 -3.86 12.44 -9.93
N TYR A 35 -3.78 11.36 -9.14
CA TYR A 35 -2.58 10.55 -8.96
C TYR A 35 -2.46 9.38 -9.95
N ALA A 36 -3.39 9.22 -10.88
CA ALA A 36 -3.31 8.17 -11.90
C ALA A 36 -2.08 8.31 -12.83
N MET A 37 -1.68 9.55 -13.16
CA MET A 37 -0.46 9.78 -13.95
C MET A 37 0.81 9.40 -13.15
N PRO A 38 1.04 9.93 -11.93
CA PRO A 38 2.12 9.47 -11.06
C PRO A 38 2.16 7.94 -10.92
N ALA A 39 1.03 7.29 -10.63
CA ALA A 39 0.95 5.84 -10.49
C ALA A 39 1.43 5.10 -11.75
N GLY A 40 1.04 5.59 -12.94
CA GLY A 40 1.50 5.03 -14.20
C GLY A 40 3.02 5.17 -14.40
N VAL A 41 3.62 6.28 -13.95
CA VAL A 41 5.07 6.48 -13.97
C VAL A 41 5.76 5.52 -12.99
N ALA A 42 5.24 5.37 -11.77
CA ALA A 42 5.74 4.43 -10.78
C ALA A 42 5.74 3.00 -11.33
N MET A 43 4.60 2.54 -11.86
CA MET A 43 4.46 1.22 -12.50
C MET A 43 5.45 1.04 -13.65
N LEU A 44 5.57 2.03 -14.55
CA LEU A 44 6.50 1.95 -15.68
C LEU A 44 7.96 1.82 -15.20
N SER A 45 8.33 2.54 -14.14
CA SER A 45 9.68 2.44 -13.57
C SER A 45 9.95 1.04 -12.99
N VAL A 46 8.97 0.41 -12.34
CA VAL A 46 9.07 -0.97 -11.86
C VAL A 46 9.22 -1.95 -13.03
N ILE A 47 8.36 -1.82 -14.04
CA ILE A 47 8.37 -2.70 -15.24
C ILE A 47 9.73 -2.66 -15.92
N LYS A 48 10.31 -1.46 -16.09
CA LYS A 48 11.62 -1.30 -16.73
C LYS A 48 12.78 -1.90 -15.93
N ASN A 49 12.68 -1.91 -14.60
CA ASN A 49 13.79 -2.31 -13.73
C ASN A 49 13.62 -3.73 -13.14
N THR A 50 12.50 -4.41 -13.38
CA THR A 50 12.23 -5.76 -12.84
C THR A 50 11.78 -6.75 -13.95
N PRO A 51 12.61 -7.01 -14.98
CA PRO A 51 12.19 -7.77 -16.16
C PRO A 51 12.04 -9.29 -15.96
N ASN A 52 12.65 -9.86 -14.92
CA ASN A 52 12.73 -11.32 -14.71
C ASN A 52 11.68 -11.87 -13.73
N TYR A 53 10.59 -11.14 -13.54
CA TYR A 53 9.49 -11.51 -12.66
C TYR A 53 8.15 -11.23 -13.34
N ASN A 54 7.11 -11.97 -12.95
CA ASN A 54 5.75 -11.54 -13.22
C ASN A 54 5.40 -10.39 -12.26
N LEU A 55 4.89 -9.29 -12.80
CA LEU A 55 4.50 -8.11 -12.02
C LEU A 55 2.98 -8.04 -12.02
N HIS A 56 2.37 -8.35 -10.88
CA HIS A 56 0.94 -8.20 -10.69
C HIS A 56 0.68 -6.91 -9.89
N PHE A 57 0.17 -5.90 -10.58
CA PHE A 57 -0.23 -4.65 -9.97
C PHE A 57 -1.70 -4.71 -9.51
N HIS A 58 -1.93 -4.47 -8.22
CA HIS A 58 -3.24 -4.32 -7.60
C HIS A 58 -3.50 -2.83 -7.39
N LEU A 59 -4.34 -2.24 -8.23
CA LEU A 59 -4.61 -0.80 -8.21
C LEU A 59 -5.92 -0.53 -7.47
N PHE A 60 -5.83 0.07 -6.30
CA PHE A 60 -6.98 0.49 -5.50
C PHE A 60 -7.32 1.93 -5.87
N ILE A 61 -8.41 2.09 -6.60
CA ILE A 61 -8.73 3.34 -7.30
C ILE A 61 -9.96 4.02 -6.72
N ASP A 62 -9.84 5.33 -6.48
CA ASP A 62 -10.91 6.22 -6.05
C ASP A 62 -11.32 7.14 -7.21
N ASN A 63 -12.48 6.86 -7.82
CA ASN A 63 -13.07 7.69 -8.88
C ASN A 63 -12.12 8.02 -10.06
N VAL A 64 -11.25 7.07 -10.45
CA VAL A 64 -10.35 7.23 -11.62
C VAL A 64 -11.15 7.14 -12.92
N SER A 65 -10.96 8.12 -13.80
CA SER A 65 -11.65 8.23 -15.08
C SER A 65 -11.27 7.11 -16.04
N ASP A 66 -12.22 6.68 -16.88
CA ASP A 66 -11.98 5.68 -17.94
C ASP A 66 -10.81 6.08 -18.85
N LYS A 67 -10.67 7.39 -19.14
CA LYS A 67 -9.55 7.93 -19.93
C LYS A 67 -8.20 7.61 -19.29
N ASN A 68 -8.09 7.68 -17.97
CA ASN A 68 -6.87 7.32 -17.25
C ASN A 68 -6.72 5.80 -17.13
N ILE A 69 -7.81 5.06 -16.91
CA ILE A 69 -7.80 3.59 -16.91
C ILE A 69 -7.26 3.04 -18.23
N GLU A 70 -7.71 3.57 -19.37
CA GLU A 70 -7.23 3.17 -20.70
C GLU A 70 -5.73 3.41 -20.90
N LYS A 71 -5.12 4.39 -20.21
CA LYS A 71 -3.67 4.60 -20.30
C LYS A 71 -2.88 3.46 -19.65
N PHE A 72 -3.39 2.83 -18.58
CA PHE A 72 -2.70 1.70 -17.95
C PHE A 72 -2.62 0.48 -18.87
N LYS A 73 -3.55 0.30 -19.81
CA LYS A 73 -3.45 -0.76 -20.83
C LYS A 73 -2.19 -0.64 -21.70
N LYS A 74 -1.62 0.57 -21.83
CA LYS A 74 -0.38 0.81 -22.57
C LYS A 74 0.87 0.28 -21.84
N LEU A 75 0.74 -0.11 -20.56
CA LEU A 75 1.79 -0.76 -19.78
C LEU A 75 1.82 -2.28 -19.97
N SER A 76 0.93 -2.83 -20.83
CA SER A 76 0.87 -4.27 -21.12
C SER A 76 2.21 -4.80 -21.65
N CYS A 77 2.74 -5.81 -20.97
CA CYS A 77 3.91 -6.60 -21.37
C CYS A 77 3.61 -8.09 -21.11
N SER A 78 4.46 -9.01 -21.60
CA SER A 78 4.24 -10.46 -21.49
C SER A 78 4.20 -10.99 -20.05
N ASN A 79 4.75 -10.24 -19.10
CA ASN A 79 4.88 -10.57 -17.68
C ASN A 79 4.17 -9.57 -16.76
N VAL A 80 3.22 -8.78 -17.27
CA VAL A 80 2.52 -7.75 -16.49
C VAL A 80 1.03 -8.08 -16.42
N SER A 81 0.50 -8.12 -15.19
CA SER A 81 -0.93 -8.21 -14.89
C SER A 81 -1.37 -7.01 -14.07
N ILE A 82 -2.60 -6.56 -14.28
CA ILE A 82 -3.21 -5.43 -13.59
C ILE A 82 -4.62 -5.79 -13.17
N THR A 83 -4.93 -5.66 -11.89
CA THR A 83 -6.28 -5.79 -11.33
C THR A 83 -6.69 -4.49 -10.67
N LEU A 84 -7.87 -4.00 -11.03
CA LEU A 84 -8.48 -2.80 -10.47
C LEU A 84 -9.40 -3.19 -9.31
N TYR A 85 -9.30 -2.45 -8.21
CA TYR A 85 -10.16 -2.53 -7.04
C TYR A 85 -10.83 -1.16 -6.89
N TYR A 86 -12.11 -1.09 -7.22
CA TYR A 86 -12.90 0.15 -7.17
C TYR A 86 -13.34 0.39 -5.73
N LEU A 87 -12.81 1.46 -5.14
CA LEU A 87 -13.10 1.84 -3.77
C LEU A 87 -14.45 2.53 -3.68
N ASN A 88 -15.09 2.37 -2.53
CA ASN A 88 -16.37 3.03 -2.23
C ASN A 88 -16.26 3.93 -1.00
N ASN A 89 -17.35 4.66 -0.73
CA ASN A 89 -17.39 5.66 0.32
C ASN A 89 -17.74 5.10 1.70
N ASN A 90 -17.63 3.78 1.93
CA ASN A 90 -17.96 3.17 3.22
C ASN A 90 -16.88 3.39 4.30
N PHE A 91 -15.81 4.12 3.99
CA PHE A 91 -14.82 4.56 4.97
C PHE A 91 -15.43 5.63 5.88
N ILE A 92 -15.63 5.26 7.14
CA ILE A 92 -16.02 6.19 8.19
C ILE A 92 -14.76 6.47 9.00
N ILE A 93 -14.20 7.68 8.83
CA ILE A 93 -13.09 8.18 9.64
C ILE A 93 -13.54 9.36 10.47
N ASN A 94 -13.09 9.40 11.71
CA ASN A 94 -13.29 10.53 12.60
C ASN A 94 -12.65 11.79 12.00
N PRO A 95 -13.45 12.81 11.62
CA PRO A 95 -12.94 14.00 10.95
C PRO A 95 -12.00 14.82 11.84
N LYS A 96 -12.05 14.64 13.16
CA LYS A 96 -11.15 15.31 14.11
C LYS A 96 -9.73 14.74 14.11
N THR A 97 -9.56 13.54 13.56
CA THR A 97 -8.28 12.81 13.61
C THR A 97 -7.36 13.17 12.44
N LEU A 98 -7.91 13.61 11.32
CA LEU A 98 -7.14 13.99 10.12
C LEU A 98 -6.91 15.50 10.10
N VAL A 99 -5.65 15.92 10.27
CA VAL A 99 -5.28 17.36 10.35
C VAL A 99 -5.05 17.99 8.97
N LEU A 100 -4.72 17.18 7.96
CA LEU A 100 -4.08 17.67 6.73
C LEU A 100 -4.98 17.66 5.48
N HIS A 101 -6.32 17.63 5.61
CA HIS A 101 -7.23 17.44 4.47
C HIS A 101 -6.93 16.19 3.62
N ILE A 102 -6.24 15.20 4.18
CA ILE A 102 -6.01 13.92 3.53
C ILE A 102 -7.37 13.24 3.38
N THR A 103 -7.70 12.76 2.18
CA THR A 103 -8.98 12.08 1.95
C THR A 103 -9.03 10.81 2.77
N ASN A 104 -10.21 10.51 3.33
CA ASN A 104 -10.43 9.30 4.14
C ASN A 104 -9.97 8.03 3.41
N VAL A 105 -10.15 8.04 2.08
CA VAL A 105 -9.86 6.90 1.22
C VAL A 105 -8.35 6.66 1.12
N SER A 106 -7.53 7.69 0.85
CA SER A 106 -6.07 7.55 0.69
C SER A 106 -5.39 6.93 1.93
N THR A 107 -5.74 7.41 3.13
CA THR A 107 -5.21 6.91 4.41
C THR A 107 -5.62 5.48 4.73
N CYS A 108 -6.89 5.12 4.51
CA CYS A 108 -7.40 3.82 4.94
C CYS A 108 -7.08 2.67 3.97
N ILE A 109 -6.81 2.96 2.70
CA ILE A 109 -6.46 1.92 1.72
C ILE A 109 -5.27 1.09 2.21
N ARG A 110 -4.21 1.74 2.71
CA ARG A 110 -2.98 1.07 3.17
C ARG A 110 -3.25 0.09 4.32
N PHE A 111 -4.28 0.34 5.14
CA PHE A 111 -4.69 -0.57 6.20
C PHE A 111 -5.41 -1.82 5.69
N ILE A 112 -6.22 -1.70 4.63
CA ILE A 112 -7.11 -2.78 4.19
C ILE A 112 -6.51 -3.65 3.09
N MET A 113 -5.59 -3.12 2.28
CA MET A 113 -4.96 -3.84 1.16
C MET A 113 -4.39 -5.20 1.56
N PRO A 114 -3.60 -5.33 2.66
CA PRO A 114 -2.98 -6.62 2.98
C PRO A 114 -4.01 -7.69 3.34
N ASN A 115 -5.10 -7.31 4.00
CA ASN A 115 -6.16 -8.22 4.37
C ASN A 115 -6.98 -8.65 3.14
N LEU A 116 -7.26 -7.73 2.20
CA LEU A 116 -7.93 -8.04 0.92
C LEU A 116 -7.09 -8.94 0.03
N LEU A 117 -5.76 -8.78 0.04
CA LEU A 117 -4.84 -9.54 -0.80
C LEU A 117 -4.29 -10.81 -0.12
N SER A 118 -4.66 -11.07 1.14
CA SER A 118 -4.18 -12.24 1.90
C SER A 118 -4.56 -13.59 1.30
N SER A 119 -5.66 -13.65 0.54
CA SER A 119 -6.07 -14.86 -0.19
C SER A 119 -5.38 -15.02 -1.54
N ILE A 120 -4.59 -14.02 -1.98
CA ILE A 120 -3.91 -13.98 -3.27
C ILE A 120 -2.41 -14.18 -3.10
N THR A 121 -1.81 -13.57 -2.07
CA THR A 121 -0.37 -13.62 -1.82
C THR A 121 -0.09 -13.54 -0.32
N ASP A 122 0.98 -14.21 0.12
CA ASP A 122 1.53 -14.09 1.48
C ASP A 122 2.47 -12.89 1.63
N LYS A 123 3.00 -12.37 0.51
CA LYS A 123 3.96 -11.24 0.48
C LYS A 123 3.53 -10.18 -0.52
N LEU A 124 3.41 -8.94 -0.07
CA LEU A 124 2.91 -7.81 -0.85
C LEU A 124 3.91 -6.66 -0.78
N ILE A 125 4.21 -6.02 -1.91
CA ILE A 125 4.93 -4.74 -1.91
C ILE A 125 3.91 -3.62 -2.05
N TYR A 126 3.84 -2.72 -1.09
CA TYR A 126 3.10 -1.47 -1.21
C TYR A 126 4.02 -0.37 -1.74
N LEU A 127 3.52 0.44 -2.68
CA LEU A 127 4.19 1.64 -3.18
C LEU A 127 3.23 2.83 -3.16
N ASP A 128 3.72 3.98 -2.71
CA ASP A 128 3.07 5.25 -3.00
C ASP A 128 3.08 5.53 -4.50
N SER A 129 2.04 6.23 -4.96
CA SER A 129 1.85 6.50 -6.38
C SER A 129 2.84 7.54 -6.95
N ASP A 130 3.58 8.24 -6.10
CA ASP A 130 4.54 9.29 -6.46
C ASP A 130 6.02 8.85 -6.31
N VAL A 131 6.27 7.53 -6.34
CA VAL A 131 7.63 6.97 -6.34
C VAL A 131 8.19 6.72 -7.74
N ILE A 132 9.52 6.67 -7.85
CA ILE A 132 10.22 6.17 -9.04
C ILE A 132 11.18 5.06 -8.60
N CYS A 133 10.98 3.85 -9.08
CA CYS A 133 11.85 2.71 -8.83
C CYS A 133 13.01 2.72 -9.82
N LEU A 134 14.23 2.97 -9.32
CA LEU A 134 15.46 3.02 -10.11
C LEU A 134 16.19 1.66 -10.19
N GLN A 135 15.75 0.69 -9.40
CA GLN A 135 16.34 -0.65 -9.33
C GLN A 135 15.24 -1.71 -9.22
N SER A 136 15.63 -2.97 -9.38
CA SER A 136 14.71 -4.09 -9.33
C SER A 136 14.09 -4.27 -7.95
N LEU A 137 12.77 -4.45 -7.90
CA LEU A 137 12.06 -4.77 -6.65
C LEU A 137 12.29 -6.21 -6.19
N ALA A 138 12.91 -7.06 -7.02
CA ALA A 138 13.26 -8.43 -6.68
C ALA A 138 14.08 -8.50 -5.37
N GLN A 139 15.06 -7.62 -5.23
CA GLN A 139 15.93 -7.56 -4.05
C GLN A 139 15.14 -7.29 -2.77
N ILE A 140 14.09 -6.46 -2.85
CA ILE A 140 13.22 -6.17 -1.71
C ILE A 140 12.31 -7.37 -1.44
N PHE A 141 11.73 -7.96 -2.49
CA PHE A 141 10.83 -9.10 -2.37
C PHE A 141 11.50 -10.35 -1.74
N GLU A 142 12.80 -10.54 -1.99
CA GLU A 142 13.58 -11.67 -1.50
C GLU A 142 13.93 -11.60 -0.01
N TYR A 143 13.75 -10.44 0.66
CA TYR A 143 13.96 -10.36 2.11
C TYR A 143 13.04 -11.34 2.85
N ASN A 144 13.61 -12.08 3.81
CA ASN A 144 12.85 -12.93 4.70
C ASN A 144 12.15 -12.07 5.77
N ILE A 145 10.82 -12.05 5.72
CA ILE A 145 9.94 -11.40 6.70
C ILE A 145 8.92 -12.37 7.27
N GLU A 146 9.20 -13.68 7.23
CA GLU A 146 8.28 -14.71 7.73
C GLU A 146 7.86 -14.45 9.17
N ASP A 147 8.80 -13.99 10.01
CA ASP A 147 8.57 -13.69 11.42
C ASP A 147 8.10 -12.25 11.71
N TYR A 148 8.08 -11.38 10.69
CA TYR A 148 7.78 -9.96 10.85
C TYR A 148 6.48 -9.58 10.13
N ILE A 149 5.80 -8.53 10.60
CA ILE A 149 4.59 -8.04 9.94
C ILE A 149 4.94 -7.31 8.64
N ALA A 150 6.02 -6.52 8.65
CA ALA A 150 6.49 -5.82 7.47
C ALA A 150 7.99 -5.53 7.53
N GLY A 151 8.63 -5.49 6.36
CA GLY A 151 9.90 -4.81 6.13
C GLY A 151 9.66 -3.35 5.77
N VAL A 152 10.36 -2.44 6.45
CA VAL A 152 10.16 -0.99 6.35
C VAL A 152 11.50 -0.25 6.28
N VAL A 153 11.45 1.02 5.86
CA VAL A 153 12.63 1.90 5.83
C VAL A 153 12.47 3.02 6.84
N SER A 154 13.45 3.21 7.71
CA SER A 154 13.46 4.32 8.66
C SER A 154 13.28 5.66 7.96
N ASP A 155 12.45 6.54 8.52
CA ASP A 155 12.26 7.88 8.01
C ASP A 155 13.53 8.73 8.27
N THR A 156 13.60 9.89 7.63
CA THR A 156 14.68 10.87 7.74
C THR A 156 14.95 11.27 9.19
N LYS A 157 16.20 11.61 9.51
CA LYS A 157 16.59 12.05 10.87
C LYS A 157 15.76 13.24 11.36
N ASP A 158 15.39 14.16 10.46
CA ASP A 158 14.57 15.32 10.80
C ASP A 158 13.14 14.92 11.16
N MET A 159 12.57 13.92 10.47
CA MET A 159 11.29 13.34 10.83
C MET A 159 11.37 12.65 12.20
N GLN A 160 12.40 11.82 12.42
CA GLN A 160 12.61 11.16 13.72
C GLN A 160 12.71 12.16 14.88
N GLN A 161 13.39 13.30 14.69
CA GLN A 161 13.45 14.38 15.68
C GLN A 161 12.11 15.08 15.93
N THR A 162 11.27 15.16 14.90
CA THR A 162 9.91 15.72 15.02
C THR A 162 9.02 14.76 15.81
N ILE A 163 9.05 13.48 15.46
CA ILE A 163 8.24 12.42 16.08
C ILE A 163 8.58 12.21 17.55
N SER A 164 9.87 12.28 17.92
CA SER A 164 10.30 12.12 19.33
C SER A 164 9.65 13.12 20.29
N LYS A 165 9.17 14.26 19.78
CA LYS A 165 8.47 15.29 20.54
C LYS A 165 6.95 15.11 20.55
N MET A 166 6.41 14.27 19.67
CA MET A 166 4.97 14.12 19.43
C MET A 166 4.40 12.82 20.02
N TYR A 167 5.15 11.71 19.94
CA TYR A 167 4.67 10.38 20.31
C TYR A 167 5.64 9.68 21.27
N HIS A 168 5.11 8.81 22.14
CA HIS A 168 5.89 8.00 23.08
C HIS A 168 6.39 6.69 22.45
N ILE A 169 6.96 6.77 21.24
CA ILE A 169 7.53 5.64 20.51
C ILE A 169 9.05 5.81 20.36
N ASP A 170 9.76 4.73 20.06
CA ASP A 170 11.17 4.81 19.66
C ASP A 170 11.29 5.51 18.31
N SER A 171 11.46 6.83 18.35
CA SER A 171 11.51 7.66 17.15
C SER A 171 12.65 7.28 16.18
N LYS A 172 13.68 6.56 16.65
CA LYS A 172 14.76 6.06 15.77
C LYS A 172 14.30 4.91 14.88
N LYS A 173 13.23 4.23 15.29
CA LYS A 173 12.58 3.15 14.54
C LYS A 173 11.39 3.65 13.72
N TYR A 174 11.05 4.93 13.80
CA TYR A 174 9.99 5.51 13.01
C TYR A 174 10.31 5.37 11.51
N PHE A 175 9.38 4.79 10.76
CA PHE A 175 9.54 4.44 9.35
C PHE A 175 8.66 5.27 8.43
N ASN A 176 9.13 5.44 7.20
CA ASN A 176 8.35 6.00 6.12
C ASN A 176 7.41 4.94 5.54
N ALA A 177 6.14 5.29 5.35
CA ALA A 177 5.10 4.36 4.90
C ALA A 177 4.91 4.31 3.37
N GLY A 178 5.76 5.01 2.60
CA GLY A 178 5.62 5.08 1.14
C GLY A 178 6.14 3.85 0.38
N VAL A 179 6.95 3.01 1.04
CA VAL A 179 7.36 1.70 0.52
C VAL A 179 7.36 0.69 1.66
N LEU A 180 6.54 -0.36 1.54
CA LEU A 180 6.44 -1.41 2.55
C LEU A 180 6.51 -2.79 1.90
N LEU A 181 7.26 -3.71 2.50
CA LEU A 181 7.17 -5.14 2.19
C LEU A 181 6.33 -5.80 3.26
N ILE A 182 5.12 -6.24 2.93
CA ILE A 182 4.12 -6.67 3.90
C ILE A 182 3.97 -8.19 3.86
N ASN A 183 4.00 -8.81 5.03
CA ASN A 183 3.58 -10.20 5.23
C ASN A 183 2.07 -10.20 5.46
N THR A 184 1.29 -10.48 4.41
CA THR A 184 -0.18 -10.38 4.46
C THR A 184 -0.78 -11.39 5.43
N LYS A 185 -0.16 -12.57 5.57
CA LYS A 185 -0.58 -13.60 6.52
C LYS A 185 -0.43 -13.11 7.96
N LYS A 186 0.77 -12.69 8.35
CA LYS A 186 0.99 -12.13 9.70
C LYS A 186 0.16 -10.88 9.96
N TRP A 187 -0.04 -10.05 8.93
CA TRP A 187 -0.93 -8.89 9.03
C TRP A 187 -2.37 -9.29 9.41
N CYS A 188 -2.89 -10.38 8.84
CA CYS A 188 -4.19 -10.93 9.17
C CYS A 188 -4.21 -11.59 10.56
N ASP A 189 -3.22 -12.45 10.85
CA ASP A 189 -3.11 -13.17 12.13
C ASP A 189 -3.07 -12.19 13.33
N GLU A 190 -2.38 -11.06 13.16
CA GLU A 190 -2.23 -10.01 14.17
C GLU A 190 -3.38 -8.98 14.15
N ASN A 191 -4.38 -9.14 13.28
CA ASN A 191 -5.54 -8.23 13.10
C ASN A 191 -5.15 -6.75 12.89
N ILE A 192 -4.10 -6.50 12.11
CA ILE A 192 -3.55 -5.13 11.96
C ILE A 192 -4.54 -4.18 11.30
N SER A 193 -5.31 -4.62 10.29
CA SER A 193 -6.33 -3.78 9.65
C SER A 193 -7.40 -3.29 10.63
N GLU A 194 -7.90 -4.17 11.50
CA GLU A 194 -8.94 -3.84 12.49
C GLU A 194 -8.38 -2.86 13.53
N LYS A 195 -7.21 -3.15 14.09
CA LYS A 195 -6.51 -2.27 15.03
C LYS A 195 -6.19 -0.90 14.43
N ALA A 196 -5.79 -0.83 13.16
CA ALA A 196 -5.48 0.41 12.48
C ALA A 196 -6.72 1.29 12.26
N LEU A 197 -7.83 0.68 11.83
CA LEU A 197 -9.11 1.38 11.68
C LEU A 197 -9.70 1.83 13.01
N GLU A 198 -9.50 1.08 14.10
CA GLU A 198 -9.87 1.52 15.44
C GLU A 198 -8.99 2.69 15.91
N LEU A 199 -7.67 2.56 15.72
CA LEU A 199 -6.70 3.55 16.20
C LEU A 199 -6.86 4.89 15.49
N ILE A 200 -7.05 4.91 14.16
CA ILE A 200 -7.32 6.13 13.39
C ILE A 200 -8.68 6.76 13.74
N ASN A 201 -9.59 6.04 14.41
CA ASN A 201 -10.92 6.53 14.78
C ASN A 201 -11.07 6.90 16.26
N ASN A 202 -10.04 6.69 17.07
CA ASN A 202 -10.12 6.87 18.53
C ASN A 202 -10.24 8.34 19.00
N GLY A 203 -10.19 9.30 18.09
CA GLY A 203 -10.31 10.73 18.40
C GLY A 203 -8.98 11.42 18.74
N ASN A 204 -7.86 10.70 18.74
CA ASN A 204 -6.53 11.31 18.77
C ASN A 204 -6.22 11.97 17.43
N ILE A 205 -5.22 12.84 17.45
CA ILE A 205 -4.72 13.53 16.27
C ILE A 205 -3.46 12.84 15.77
N TYR A 206 -3.50 12.30 14.54
CA TYR A 206 -2.33 11.72 13.87
C TYR A 206 -1.88 12.67 12.77
N LYS A 207 -0.73 13.32 12.97
CA LYS A 207 -0.28 14.37 12.06
C LYS A 207 0.07 13.81 10.67
N PHE A 208 0.64 12.61 10.63
CA PHE A 208 0.96 11.87 9.41
C PHE A 208 0.01 10.70 9.19
N ALA A 209 -1.21 10.81 9.71
CA ALA A 209 -2.34 9.92 9.49
C ALA A 209 -1.98 8.43 9.65
N ASP A 210 -2.01 7.66 8.56
CA ASP A 210 -1.76 6.23 8.58
C ASP A 210 -0.31 5.86 8.85
N GLN A 211 0.66 6.70 8.47
CA GLN A 211 2.05 6.44 8.81
C GLN A 211 2.24 6.40 10.33
N ASP A 212 1.63 7.32 11.08
CA ASP A 212 1.71 7.33 12.55
C ASP A 212 1.02 6.10 13.15
N VAL A 213 -0.16 5.74 12.65
CA VAL A 213 -0.91 4.56 13.10
C VAL A 213 -0.11 3.28 12.86
N LEU A 214 0.49 3.11 11.70
CA LEU A 214 1.32 1.93 11.41
C LEU A 214 2.58 1.91 12.27
N ASN A 215 3.24 3.05 12.47
CA ASN A 215 4.41 3.13 13.34
C ASN A 215 4.10 2.76 14.79
N ILE A 216 2.92 3.12 15.30
CA ILE A 216 2.48 2.71 16.64
C ILE A 216 2.18 1.21 16.69
N LEU A 217 1.49 0.65 15.68
CA LEU A 217 1.05 -0.74 15.69
C LEU A 217 2.15 -1.77 15.40
N LEU A 218 3.14 -1.38 14.60
CA LEU A 218 4.23 -2.23 14.14
C LEU A 218 5.51 -2.03 14.97
N GLU A 219 5.45 -1.27 16.06
CA GLU A 219 6.61 -1.04 16.91
C GLU A 219 7.15 -2.38 17.46
N ASN A 220 8.41 -2.71 17.11
CA ASN A 220 9.09 -3.98 17.43
C ASN A 220 8.45 -5.24 16.83
N LYS A 221 7.74 -5.13 15.69
CA LYS A 221 7.11 -6.26 14.99
C LYS A 221 7.62 -6.45 13.56
#